data_AF-A0A2T0TQZ9-F1
#
_entry.id   AF-A0A2T0TQZ9-F1
#
_cell.length_a   1.000
_cell.length_b   1.000
_cell.length_c   1.000
_cell.angle_alpha   90.00
_cell.angle_beta   90.00
_cell.angle_gamma   90.00
#
_symmetry.space_group_name_H-M   'P 1'
#
loop_
_entity.id
_entity.type
_entity.pdbx_description
1 polymer ?
#
loop_
_entity_poly.entity_id
_entity_poly.type
_entity_poly.pdbx_seq_one_letter_code
_entity_poly.pdbx_strand_id
1 'polypeptide(L)'
;MKQVLLIILTLCFSATFGQNLPNVQPQAPAIGVNALGDYFFHDPHHPGHYSLGWYLDSWNPGGLTGYLSGFSGLKFFTLGRLAMSIHANGNVGIGTANPVSMLSVAGDITAREIKVTVNAGADYVFDKDYRLRSLSEVESFIAVNKHLPEIEPASKMESEGIGVSEMNIKLLQKIEELTLYLIDQKKDIERLKESNAKLAQVIEKRL
;
A
#
# COMPACT_ATOMS: atom_id res chain seq x y z
N MET A 1 42.22 -61.63 -4.13
CA MET A 1 41.08 -62.29 -4.82
C MET A 1 39.84 -62.13 -3.96
N LYS A 2 38.72 -61.78 -4.62
CA LYS A 2 37.33 -61.62 -4.12
C LYS A 2 37.07 -60.31 -3.35
N GLN A 3 36.74 -59.20 -4.01
CA GLN A 3 35.52 -58.82 -4.76
C GLN A 3 34.25 -58.69 -3.87
N VAL A 4 33.80 -57.43 -3.78
CA VAL A 4 32.43 -56.92 -4.01
C VAL A 4 31.34 -57.31 -2.99
N LEU A 5 30.83 -56.31 -2.26
CA LEU A 5 29.51 -55.73 -2.52
C LEU A 5 29.34 -54.41 -1.73
N LEU A 6 29.59 -53.30 -2.42
CA LEU A 6 29.20 -51.96 -1.96
C LEU A 6 27.68 -51.86 -2.14
N ILE A 7 26.93 -51.96 -1.04
CA ILE A 7 25.48 -51.68 -1.04
C ILE A 7 25.34 -50.17 -1.21
N ILE A 8 25.23 -49.73 -2.46
CA ILE A 8 24.66 -48.42 -2.79
C ILE A 8 23.19 -48.53 -2.39
N LEU A 9 22.86 -48.02 -1.21
CA LEU A 9 21.50 -47.76 -0.81
C LEU A 9 21.02 -46.60 -1.70
N THR A 10 20.56 -46.93 -2.91
CA THR A 10 19.80 -46.02 -3.74
C THR A 10 18.56 -45.67 -2.93
N LEU A 11 18.58 -44.51 -2.27
CA LEU A 11 17.39 -43.82 -1.81
C LEU A 11 16.58 -43.45 -3.08
N CYS A 12 15.91 -44.45 -3.64
CA CYS A 12 14.76 -44.24 -4.50
C CYS A 12 13.70 -43.59 -3.61
N PHE A 13 13.67 -42.27 -3.59
CA PHE A 13 12.51 -41.49 -3.16
C PHE A 13 11.39 -41.67 -4.19
N SER A 14 10.90 -42.89 -4.35
CA SER A 14 9.65 -43.18 -5.05
C SER A 14 8.53 -43.13 -4.03
N ALA A 15 7.80 -42.01 -4.08
CA ALA A 15 6.41 -41.78 -3.68
C ALA A 15 5.86 -42.39 -2.37
N THR A 16 5.16 -41.50 -1.64
CA THR A 16 4.13 -41.76 -0.62
C THR A 16 4.57 -42.39 0.71
N PHE A 17 5.22 -41.58 1.57
CA PHE A 17 4.94 -41.68 3.00
C PHE A 17 3.70 -40.83 3.31
N GLY A 18 2.53 -41.44 3.11
CA GLY A 18 1.32 -41.01 3.81
C GLY A 18 1.53 -41.27 5.29
N GLN A 19 1.97 -40.26 6.04
CA GLN A 19 1.43 -40.10 7.38
C GLN A 19 -0.08 -39.93 7.16
N ASN A 20 -0.91 -40.80 7.76
CA ASN A 20 -2.36 -40.66 7.75
C ASN A 20 -2.73 -39.30 8.35
N LEU A 21 -2.71 -38.25 7.52
CA LEU A 21 -3.24 -36.93 7.82
C LEU A 21 -4.72 -37.03 7.46
N PRO A 22 -5.62 -37.23 8.43
CA PRO A 22 -7.04 -37.26 8.13
C PRO A 22 -7.38 -35.95 7.38
N ASN A 23 -7.95 -36.10 6.19
CA ASN A 23 -8.46 -35.04 5.32
C ASN A 23 -7.48 -34.36 4.33
N VAL A 24 -6.19 -34.73 4.25
CA VAL A 24 -5.35 -34.25 3.13
C VAL A 24 -5.72 -35.05 1.87
N GLN A 25 -6.09 -34.35 0.78
CA GLN A 25 -6.52 -35.02 -0.44
C GLN A 25 -5.44 -35.99 -0.98
N PRO A 26 -5.77 -37.24 -1.35
CA PRO A 26 -4.81 -38.29 -1.72
C PRO A 26 -3.91 -38.01 -2.94
N GLN A 27 -4.10 -36.89 -3.65
CA GLN A 27 -3.53 -36.63 -4.97
C GLN A 27 -2.54 -35.46 -5.00
N ALA A 28 -2.20 -34.91 -3.84
CA ALA A 28 -1.27 -33.79 -3.69
C ALA A 28 -0.02 -34.24 -2.93
N PRO A 29 1.19 -34.20 -3.51
CA PRO A 29 2.40 -34.43 -2.73
C PRO A 29 2.50 -33.33 -1.66
N ALA A 30 2.63 -33.73 -0.39
CA ALA A 30 2.77 -32.80 0.72
C ALA A 30 3.64 -33.40 1.83
N ILE A 31 4.36 -32.54 2.53
CA ILE A 31 5.06 -32.86 3.78
C ILE A 31 4.51 -31.93 4.84
N GLY A 32 4.04 -32.48 5.96
CA GLY A 32 3.57 -31.68 7.07
C GLY A 32 3.09 -32.50 8.25
N VAL A 33 2.77 -31.80 9.33
CA VAL A 33 2.12 -32.37 10.50
C VAL A 33 0.75 -31.73 10.69
N ASN A 34 -0.22 -32.55 11.07
CA ASN A 34 -1.54 -32.10 11.50
C ASN A 34 -1.56 -32.21 13.03
N ALA A 35 -1.64 -31.07 13.73
CA ALA A 35 -1.82 -31.08 15.17
C ALA A 35 -3.31 -31.36 15.44
N LEU A 36 -3.58 -32.32 16.33
CA LEU A 36 -4.89 -32.95 16.53
C LEU A 36 -6.05 -31.94 16.68
N GLY A 37 -6.80 -31.70 15.59
CA GLY A 37 -8.14 -31.08 15.62
C GLY A 37 -8.31 -29.74 14.92
N ASP A 38 -7.22 -29.10 14.50
CA ASP A 38 -7.33 -27.88 13.71
C ASP A 38 -7.61 -28.26 12.24
N TYR A 39 -8.39 -27.49 11.48
CA TYR A 39 -8.59 -27.71 10.04
C TYR A 39 -8.46 -26.38 9.32
N PHE A 40 -7.44 -26.24 8.48
CA PHE A 40 -7.36 -25.11 7.56
C PHE A 40 -8.24 -25.45 6.35
N PHE A 41 -9.33 -24.72 6.17
CA PHE A 41 -10.17 -24.84 4.98
C PHE A 41 -9.91 -23.66 4.06
N HIS A 42 -9.31 -23.93 2.91
CA HIS A 42 -9.14 -22.93 1.86
C HIS A 42 -9.39 -23.58 0.51
N ASP A 43 -10.42 -23.09 -0.18
CA ASP A 43 -10.80 -23.46 -1.55
C ASP A 43 -10.75 -24.97 -1.82
N PRO A 44 -11.89 -25.69 -1.77
CA PRO A 44 -12.15 -27.00 -1.11
C PRO A 44 -11.02 -27.85 -0.44
N HIS A 45 -9.80 -27.35 -0.26
CA HIS A 45 -8.66 -28.13 0.22
C HIS A 45 -8.44 -27.99 1.73
N HIS A 46 -7.80 -29.02 2.28
CA HIS A 46 -7.45 -29.14 3.69
C HIS A 46 -5.93 -29.27 3.83
N PRO A 47 -5.14 -28.21 3.58
CA PRO A 47 -3.72 -28.24 3.87
C PRO A 47 -3.50 -28.50 5.36
N GLY A 48 -2.44 -29.23 5.73
CA GLY A 48 -2.06 -29.38 7.13
C GLY A 48 -1.67 -28.03 7.74
N HIS A 49 -1.66 -27.86 9.07
CA HIS A 49 -1.34 -26.52 9.65
C HIS A 49 0.11 -26.13 9.54
N TYR A 50 0.99 -27.13 9.46
CA TYR A 50 2.42 -26.96 9.27
C TYR A 50 2.82 -27.83 8.09
N SER A 51 2.49 -27.39 6.89
CA SER A 51 2.69 -28.19 5.69
C SER A 51 3.21 -27.38 4.51
N LEU A 52 3.96 -28.08 3.67
CA LEU A 52 4.30 -27.68 2.32
C LEU A 52 3.70 -28.73 1.39
N GLY A 53 2.85 -28.33 0.45
CA GLY A 53 2.21 -29.26 -0.49
C GLY A 53 1.77 -28.61 -1.79
N TRP A 54 1.39 -29.42 -2.77
CA TRP A 54 0.96 -28.94 -4.08
C TRP A 54 -0.47 -29.39 -4.40
N TYR A 55 -1.40 -28.44 -4.50
CA TYR A 55 -2.83 -28.70 -4.65
C TYR A 55 -3.35 -28.07 -5.95
N LEU A 56 -4.38 -28.66 -6.56
CA LEU A 56 -5.14 -27.97 -7.60
C LEU A 56 -5.93 -26.85 -6.91
N ASP A 57 -5.96 -25.64 -7.45
CA ASP A 57 -6.82 -24.58 -6.90
C ASP A 57 -7.66 -23.92 -7.98
N SER A 58 -8.74 -23.24 -7.57
CA SER A 58 -9.71 -22.65 -8.49
C SER A 58 -9.15 -21.44 -9.25
N TRP A 59 -8.05 -20.85 -8.77
CA TRP A 59 -7.45 -19.63 -9.34
C TRP A 59 -6.43 -19.94 -10.43
N ASN A 60 -5.82 -21.12 -10.40
CA ASN A 60 -4.84 -21.55 -11.39
C ASN A 60 -5.21 -22.94 -11.97
N PRO A 61 -6.16 -23.01 -12.92
CA PRO A 61 -6.59 -24.28 -13.51
C PRO A 61 -5.51 -24.97 -14.37
N GLY A 62 -4.38 -24.31 -14.63
CA GLY A 62 -3.29 -24.79 -15.49
C GLY A 62 -2.28 -25.70 -14.80
N GLY A 63 -2.37 -25.96 -13.49
CA GLY A 63 -1.42 -26.81 -12.79
C GLY A 63 -1.60 -26.85 -11.27
N LEU A 64 -0.68 -27.52 -10.58
CA LEU A 64 -0.65 -27.54 -9.12
C LEU A 64 -0.04 -26.23 -8.58
N THR A 65 -0.65 -25.66 -7.56
CA THR A 65 -0.14 -24.51 -6.80
C THR A 65 0.53 -24.99 -5.52
N GLY A 66 1.66 -24.37 -5.16
CA GLY A 66 2.38 -24.66 -3.91
C GLY A 66 1.76 -23.92 -2.72
N TYR A 67 1.37 -24.67 -1.69
CA TYR A 67 0.80 -24.16 -0.44
C TYR A 67 1.82 -24.32 0.67
N LEU A 68 2.05 -23.24 1.41
CA LEU A 68 2.84 -23.25 2.64
C LEU A 68 1.97 -22.73 3.78
N SER A 69 1.87 -23.49 4.86
CA SER A 69 1.01 -23.18 5.99
C SER A 69 1.77 -23.17 7.32
N GLY A 70 1.35 -22.26 8.20
CA GLY A 70 1.83 -22.16 9.58
C GLY A 70 0.77 -21.49 10.46
N PHE A 71 0.31 -22.15 11.52
CA PHE A 71 -0.74 -21.62 12.41
C PHE A 71 -0.41 -20.24 12.99
N SER A 72 0.84 -20.04 13.43
CA SER A 72 1.31 -18.76 13.99
C SER A 72 1.89 -17.82 12.92
N GLY A 73 1.71 -18.14 11.64
CA GLY A 73 2.32 -17.44 10.52
C GLY A 73 3.61 -18.10 10.00
N LEU A 74 4.29 -17.40 9.11
CA LEU A 74 5.50 -17.83 8.40
C LEU A 74 6.62 -16.81 8.58
N LYS A 75 7.86 -17.29 8.74
CA LYS A 75 9.04 -16.43 8.88
C LYS A 75 10.14 -16.92 7.94
N PHE A 76 10.71 -15.99 7.19
CA PHE A 76 11.81 -16.22 6.27
C PHE A 76 13.09 -15.61 6.85
N PHE A 77 14.11 -16.45 7.01
CA PHE A 77 15.41 -16.04 7.55
C PHE A 77 16.50 -16.15 6.48
N THR A 78 17.40 -15.17 6.45
CA THR A 78 18.64 -15.22 5.66
C THR A 78 19.81 -14.89 6.58
N LEU A 79 20.87 -15.72 6.56
CA LEU A 79 22.03 -15.57 7.44
C LEU A 79 21.66 -15.40 8.95
N GLY A 80 20.58 -16.07 9.39
CA GLY A 80 20.07 -15.99 10.76
C GLY A 80 19.29 -14.72 11.11
N ARG A 81 19.00 -13.83 10.15
CA ARG A 81 18.21 -12.60 10.35
C ARG A 81 16.82 -12.74 9.73
N LEU A 82 15.80 -12.18 10.38
CA LEU A 82 14.44 -12.15 9.84
C LEU A 82 14.41 -11.21 8.62
N ALA A 83 14.11 -11.77 7.44
CA ALA A 83 14.00 -11.02 6.20
C ALA A 83 12.54 -10.65 5.90
N MET A 84 11.63 -11.61 6.06
CA MET A 84 10.19 -11.43 5.85
C MET A 84 9.39 -12.24 6.87
N SER A 85 8.26 -11.72 7.31
CA SER A 85 7.29 -12.44 8.15
C SER A 85 5.88 -12.26 7.60
N ILE A 86 5.06 -13.29 7.73
CA ILE A 86 3.62 -13.26 7.52
C ILE A 86 3.02 -13.70 8.84
N HIS A 87 2.26 -12.83 9.51
CA HIS A 87 1.69 -13.12 10.81
C HIS A 87 0.36 -13.88 10.68
N ALA A 88 -0.09 -14.51 11.76
CA ALA A 88 -1.38 -15.23 11.78
C ALA A 88 -2.60 -14.33 11.47
N ASN A 89 -2.48 -13.02 11.69
CA ASN A 89 -3.49 -12.03 11.33
C ASN A 89 -3.41 -11.56 9.86
N GLY A 90 -2.50 -12.13 9.06
CA GLY A 90 -2.29 -11.79 7.65
C GLY A 90 -1.32 -10.63 7.39
N ASN A 91 -0.83 -9.95 8.43
CA ASN A 91 0.11 -8.84 8.25
C ASN A 91 1.47 -9.36 7.75
N VAL A 92 2.02 -8.68 6.74
CA VAL A 92 3.33 -8.97 6.15
C VAL A 92 4.34 -7.94 6.63
N GLY A 93 5.43 -8.40 7.25
CA GLY A 93 6.58 -7.57 7.62
C GLY A 93 7.78 -7.87 6.73
N ILE A 94 8.42 -6.85 6.16
CA ILE A 94 9.71 -6.94 5.46
C ILE A 94 10.74 -6.17 6.27
N GLY A 95 11.78 -6.86 6.75
CA GLY A 95 12.79 -6.27 7.65
C GLY A 95 12.28 -5.92 9.06
N THR A 96 11.03 -6.27 9.41
CA THR A 96 10.43 -6.05 10.73
C THR A 96 9.74 -7.32 11.25
N ALA A 97 9.82 -7.52 12.57
CA ALA A 97 9.10 -8.58 13.29
C ALA A 97 7.73 -8.12 13.82
N ASN A 98 7.42 -6.83 13.74
CA ASN A 98 6.21 -6.22 14.30
C ASN A 98 5.51 -5.39 13.21
N PRO A 99 4.89 -6.03 12.21
CA PRO A 99 4.13 -5.31 11.21
C PRO A 99 2.86 -4.69 11.84
N VAL A 100 2.73 -3.36 11.69
CA VAL A 100 1.61 -2.57 12.25
C VAL A 100 0.44 -2.42 11.27
N SER A 101 0.65 -2.79 10.01
CA SER A 101 -0.31 -2.75 8.91
C SER A 101 -0.23 -4.04 8.09
N MET A 102 -1.13 -4.21 7.10
CA MET A 102 -1.11 -5.39 6.21
C MET A 102 0.24 -5.58 5.52
N LEU A 103 0.95 -4.50 5.21
CA LEU A 103 2.32 -4.51 4.72
C LEU A 103 3.14 -3.45 5.45
N SER A 104 4.10 -3.88 6.26
CA SER A 104 5.06 -2.99 6.92
C SER A 104 6.48 -3.30 6.43
N VAL A 105 7.19 -2.27 5.96
CA VAL A 105 8.56 -2.37 5.47
C VAL A 105 9.46 -1.51 6.35
N ALA A 106 10.44 -2.12 7.01
CA ALA A 106 11.46 -1.39 7.77
C ALA A 106 12.65 -1.06 6.87
N GLY A 107 12.45 -0.09 5.97
CA GLY A 107 13.45 0.36 5.01
C GLY A 107 12.81 1.02 3.79
N ASP A 108 13.63 1.23 2.77
CA ASP A 108 13.21 1.91 1.54
C ASP A 108 12.46 0.95 0.60
N ILE A 109 11.46 1.51 -0.11
CA ILE A 109 10.75 0.82 -1.19
C ILE A 109 11.16 1.48 -2.50
N THR A 110 11.88 0.75 -3.35
CA THR A 110 12.17 1.20 -4.73
C THR A 110 11.15 0.58 -5.68
N ALA A 111 10.39 1.42 -6.37
CA ALA A 111 9.39 1.01 -7.36
C ALA A 111 9.52 1.84 -8.63
N ARG A 112 9.17 1.24 -9.79
CA ARG A 112 9.07 2.00 -11.06
C ARG A 112 7.83 2.89 -11.09
N GLU A 113 6.74 2.40 -10.50
CA GLU A 113 5.46 3.09 -10.42
C GLU A 113 4.71 2.61 -9.17
N ILE A 114 4.00 3.53 -8.52
CA ILE A 114 3.08 3.23 -7.42
C ILE A 114 1.73 3.83 -7.80
N LYS A 115 0.75 2.97 -8.07
CA LYS A 115 -0.64 3.38 -8.31
C LYS A 115 -1.41 3.30 -7.01
N VAL A 116 -1.81 4.45 -6.46
CA VAL A 116 -2.66 4.51 -5.27
C VAL A 116 -4.11 4.71 -5.71
N THR A 117 -4.98 3.77 -5.36
CA THR A 117 -6.41 3.84 -5.69
C THR A 117 -7.17 4.50 -4.55
N VAL A 118 -7.80 5.64 -4.84
CA VAL A 118 -8.69 6.35 -3.93
C VAL A 118 -10.05 6.53 -4.59
N ASN A 119 -11.11 6.52 -3.78
CA ASN A 119 -12.48 6.63 -4.26
C ASN A 119 -12.92 8.08 -4.56
N ALA A 120 -12.08 9.09 -4.34
CA ALA A 120 -12.44 10.50 -4.53
C ALA A 120 -11.24 11.36 -4.97
N GLY A 121 -11.48 12.26 -5.94
CA GLY A 121 -10.56 13.32 -6.36
C GLY A 121 -10.81 14.65 -5.63
N ALA A 122 -10.15 15.73 -6.07
CA ALA A 122 -10.24 17.05 -5.44
C ALA A 122 -11.19 18.05 -6.16
N ASP A 123 -11.79 17.65 -7.28
CA ASP A 123 -12.53 18.52 -8.22
C ASP A 123 -13.73 19.28 -7.61
N TYR A 124 -14.15 18.92 -6.40
CA TYR A 124 -15.23 19.60 -5.67
C TYR A 124 -14.92 21.07 -5.34
N VAL A 125 -13.65 21.51 -5.46
CA VAL A 125 -13.26 22.93 -5.33
C VAL A 125 -13.95 23.81 -6.37
N PHE A 126 -14.38 23.23 -7.50
CA PHE A 126 -15.08 23.95 -8.57
C PHE A 126 -16.61 23.97 -8.41
N ASP A 127 -17.14 23.34 -7.36
CA ASP A 127 -18.58 23.35 -7.11
C ASP A 127 -19.07 24.75 -6.72
N LYS A 128 -20.32 25.07 -7.12
CA LYS A 128 -20.92 26.39 -6.84
C LYS A 128 -21.05 26.71 -5.35
N ASP A 129 -21.19 25.67 -4.54
CA ASP A 129 -21.34 25.77 -3.08
C ASP A 129 -19.98 25.72 -2.35
N TYR A 130 -18.87 25.59 -3.09
CA TYR A 130 -17.54 25.59 -2.50
C TYR A 130 -17.18 26.98 -1.99
N ARG A 131 -16.99 27.09 -0.67
CA ARG A 131 -16.57 28.34 -0.03
C ARG A 131 -15.05 28.49 -0.09
N LEU A 132 -14.57 29.12 -1.16
CA LEU A 132 -13.18 29.57 -1.24
C LEU A 132 -12.92 30.61 -0.14
N ARG A 133 -11.91 30.35 0.71
CA ARG A 133 -11.48 31.31 1.76
C ARG A 133 -10.93 32.57 1.10
N SER A 134 -11.02 33.72 1.75
CA SER A 134 -10.32 34.91 1.27
C SER A 134 -8.82 34.81 1.57
N LEU A 135 -7.97 35.46 0.76
CA LEU A 135 -6.52 35.50 1.03
C LEU A 135 -6.18 36.13 2.39
N SER A 136 -7.01 37.06 2.90
CA SER A 136 -6.85 37.64 4.23
C SER A 136 -7.15 36.64 5.36
N GLU A 137 -8.18 35.79 5.19
CA GLU A 137 -8.46 34.69 6.12
C GLU A 137 -7.33 33.65 6.11
N VAL A 138 -6.80 33.33 4.92
CA VAL A 138 -5.68 32.39 4.76
C VAL A 138 -4.41 32.95 5.41
N GLU A 139 -4.08 34.22 5.19
CA GLU A 139 -2.96 34.92 5.82
C GLU A 139 -3.07 34.88 7.34
N SER A 140 -4.25 35.21 7.88
CA SER A 140 -4.52 35.17 9.32
C SER A 140 -4.33 33.76 9.89
N PHE A 141 -4.77 32.73 9.17
CA PHE A 141 -4.57 31.34 9.57
C PHE A 141 -3.08 30.97 9.59
N ILE A 142 -2.33 31.30 8.55
CA ILE A 142 -0.89 30.98 8.44
C ILE A 142 -0.09 31.71 9.52
N ALA A 143 -0.43 32.97 9.82
CA ALA A 143 0.25 33.76 10.84
C ALA A 143 0.25 33.06 12.22
N VAL A 144 -0.89 32.44 12.56
CA VAL A 144 -1.12 31.73 13.82
C VAL A 144 -0.62 30.29 13.77
N ASN A 145 -0.96 29.52 12.72
CA ASN A 145 -0.78 28.07 12.70
C ASN A 145 0.51 27.60 12.00
N LYS A 146 1.18 28.47 11.23
CA LYS A 146 2.42 28.17 10.48
C LYS A 146 2.31 27.05 9.44
N HIS A 147 1.09 26.69 9.04
CA HIS A 147 0.81 25.77 7.94
C HIS A 147 -0.43 26.24 7.16
N LEU A 148 -0.66 25.64 5.99
CA LEU A 148 -1.86 25.91 5.20
C LEU A 148 -3.10 25.27 5.82
N PRO A 149 -4.30 25.87 5.62
CA PRO A 149 -5.55 25.22 5.98
C PRO A 149 -5.65 23.80 5.41
N GLU A 150 -6.22 22.88 6.21
CA GLU A 150 -6.44 21.45 5.87
C GLU A 150 -5.18 20.59 5.67
N ILE A 151 -3.99 21.20 5.62
CA ILE A 151 -2.71 20.50 5.71
C ILE A 151 -2.36 20.34 7.18
N GLU A 152 -1.97 19.13 7.59
CA GLU A 152 -1.57 18.85 8.97
C GLU A 152 -0.23 19.55 9.29
N PRO A 153 0.01 19.94 10.56
CA PRO A 153 1.28 20.52 10.97
C PRO A 153 2.42 19.50 10.88
N ALA A 154 3.63 19.98 10.63
CA ALA A 154 4.83 19.14 10.48
C ALA A 154 5.07 18.22 11.69
N SER A 155 4.80 18.69 12.92
CA SER A 155 4.96 17.89 14.14
C SER A 155 4.10 16.63 14.15
N LYS A 156 2.88 16.70 13.61
CA LYS A 156 1.97 15.55 13.52
C LYS A 156 2.39 14.59 12.41
N MET A 157 2.85 15.14 11.27
CA MET A 157 3.39 14.35 10.17
C MET A 157 4.64 13.56 10.57
N GLU A 158 5.48 14.12 11.44
CA GLU A 158 6.65 13.45 11.99
C GLU A 158 6.28 12.30 12.94
N SER A 159 5.26 12.48 13.78
CA SER A 159 4.87 11.46 14.77
C SER A 159 3.99 10.35 14.20
N GLU A 160 3.09 10.67 13.26
CA GLU A 160 2.07 9.75 12.74
C GLU A 160 2.38 9.25 11.32
N GLY A 161 3.34 9.87 10.64
CA GLY A 161 3.63 9.63 9.23
C GLY A 161 2.70 10.39 8.29
N ILE A 162 2.89 10.18 6.98
CA ILE A 162 2.12 10.87 5.93
C ILE A 162 1.47 9.82 5.02
N GLY A 163 0.14 9.89 4.90
CA GLY A 163 -0.59 9.17 3.88
C GLY A 163 -0.34 9.80 2.51
N VAL A 164 0.47 9.17 1.67
CA VAL A 164 0.86 9.70 0.34
C VAL A 164 -0.37 10.05 -0.51
N SER A 165 -1.42 9.22 -0.45
CA SER A 165 -2.63 9.48 -1.23
C SER A 165 -3.40 10.70 -0.74
N GLU A 166 -3.62 10.81 0.56
CA GLU A 166 -4.35 11.92 1.16
C GLU A 166 -3.60 13.23 0.93
N MET A 167 -2.27 13.21 1.11
CA MET A 167 -1.42 14.36 0.85
C MET A 167 -1.51 14.80 -0.61
N ASN A 168 -1.49 13.88 -1.57
CA ASN A 168 -1.62 14.21 -2.99
C ASN A 168 -3.00 14.83 -3.31
N ILE A 169 -4.09 14.33 -2.72
CA ILE A 169 -5.43 14.93 -2.88
C ILE A 169 -5.45 16.34 -2.31
N LYS A 170 -4.94 16.55 -1.09
CA LYS A 170 -4.88 17.87 -0.46
C LYS A 170 -4.01 18.84 -1.26
N LEU A 171 -2.88 18.38 -1.80
CA LEU A 171 -2.02 19.20 -2.67
C LEU A 171 -2.75 19.61 -3.95
N LEU A 172 -3.49 18.68 -4.58
CA LEU A 172 -4.30 18.99 -5.76
C LEU A 172 -5.36 20.04 -5.43
N GLN A 173 -6.08 19.88 -4.31
CA GLN A 173 -7.03 20.86 -3.82
C GLN A 173 -6.41 22.26 -3.68
N LYS A 174 -5.20 22.38 -3.12
CA LYS A 174 -4.52 23.67 -2.99
C LYS A 174 -4.08 24.25 -4.34
N ILE A 175 -3.72 23.42 -5.31
CA ILE A 175 -3.43 23.88 -6.69
C ILE A 175 -4.70 24.44 -7.34
N GLU A 176 -5.86 23.82 -7.13
CA GLU A 176 -7.14 24.30 -7.66
C GLU A 176 -7.57 25.61 -6.99
N GLU A 177 -7.48 25.72 -5.66
CA GLU A 177 -7.73 26.97 -4.93
C GLU A 177 -6.80 28.10 -5.41
N LEU A 178 -5.50 27.82 -5.57
CA LEU A 178 -4.54 28.78 -6.12
C LEU A 178 -4.91 29.21 -7.53
N THR A 179 -5.41 28.30 -8.36
CA THR A 179 -5.89 28.62 -9.70
C THR A 179 -7.08 29.58 -9.66
N LEU A 180 -8.02 29.40 -8.72
CA LEU A 180 -9.14 30.33 -8.53
C LEU A 180 -8.66 31.72 -8.09
N TYR A 181 -7.72 31.81 -7.14
CA TYR A 181 -7.14 33.10 -6.74
C TYR A 181 -6.42 33.80 -7.91
N LEU A 182 -5.69 33.05 -8.74
CA LEU A 182 -5.01 33.62 -9.92
C LEU A 182 -6.00 34.15 -10.96
N ILE A 183 -7.12 33.45 -11.17
CA ILE A 183 -8.20 33.92 -12.06
C ILE A 183 -8.79 35.23 -11.53
N ASP A 184 -9.06 35.32 -10.23
CA ASP A 184 -9.59 36.53 -9.60
C ASP A 184 -8.60 37.70 -9.69
N GLN A 185 -7.34 37.45 -9.35
CA GLN A 185 -6.26 38.44 -9.45
C GLN A 185 -6.07 38.94 -10.89
N LYS A 186 -6.21 38.07 -11.90
CA LYS A 186 -6.15 38.49 -13.31
C LYS A 186 -7.28 39.47 -13.65
N LYS A 187 -8.51 39.20 -13.19
CA LYS A 187 -9.65 40.10 -13.40
C LYS A 187 -9.40 41.46 -12.74
N ASP A 188 -8.80 41.48 -11.55
CA ASP A 188 -8.41 42.73 -10.89
C ASP A 188 -7.40 43.54 -11.69
N ILE A 189 -6.37 42.88 -12.22
CA ILE A 189 -5.36 43.51 -13.06
C ILE A 189 -5.99 44.10 -14.33
N GLU A 190 -6.93 43.40 -14.96
CA GLU A 190 -7.65 43.89 -16.15
C GLU A 190 -8.50 45.12 -15.80
N ARG A 191 -9.25 45.07 -14.69
CA ARG A 191 -10.02 46.23 -14.18
C ARG A 191 -9.14 47.45 -13.90
N LEU A 192 -7.98 47.23 -13.28
CA LEU A 192 -7.01 48.29 -13.01
C LEU A 192 -6.44 48.89 -14.29
N LYS A 193 -6.10 48.06 -15.29
CA LYS A 193 -5.63 48.53 -16.60
C LYS A 193 -6.67 49.36 -17.33
N GLU A 194 -7.93 48.93 -17.33
CA GLU A 194 -9.03 49.70 -17.91
C GLU A 194 -9.24 51.05 -17.21
N SER A 195 -9.17 51.07 -15.88
CA SER A 195 -9.27 52.31 -15.11
C SER A 195 -8.13 53.26 -15.44
N ASN A 196 -6.90 52.77 -15.49
CA ASN A 196 -5.72 53.55 -15.87
C ASN A 196 -5.82 54.10 -17.30
N ALA A 197 -6.33 53.32 -18.25
CA ALA A 197 -6.55 53.78 -19.62
C ALA A 197 -7.59 54.92 -19.70
N LYS A 198 -8.69 54.81 -18.93
CA LYS A 198 -9.71 55.87 -18.83
C LYS A 198 -9.14 57.15 -18.20
N LEU A 199 -8.34 57.01 -17.14
CA LEU A 199 -7.67 58.15 -16.50
C LEU A 199 -6.70 58.86 -17.46
N ALA A 200 -5.90 58.11 -18.22
CA ALA A 200 -4.98 58.67 -19.20
C ALA A 200 -5.73 59.50 -20.28
N GLN A 201 -6.86 59.00 -20.79
CA GLN A 201 -7.69 59.74 -21.75
C GLN A 201 -8.28 61.03 -21.16
N VAL A 202 -8.66 61.03 -19.87
CA VAL A 202 -9.18 62.23 -19.20
C VAL A 202 -8.08 63.28 -19.05
N ILE A 203 -6.84 62.87 -18.77
CA ILE A 203 -5.69 63.77 -18.67
C ILE A 203 -5.38 64.37 -20.05
N GLU A 204 -5.33 63.57 -21.12
CA GLU A 204 -5.09 64.06 -22.48
C GLU A 204 -6.14 65.08 -22.95
N LYS A 205 -7.42 64.89 -22.60
CA LYS A 205 -8.49 65.84 -22.97
C LYS A 205 -8.44 67.17 -22.21
N ARG A 206 -7.67 67.26 -21.12
CA ARG A 206 -7.55 68.46 -20.27
C ARG A 206 -6.29 69.28 -20.57
N LEU A 207 -5.36 68.72 -21.35
CA LEU A 207 -4.16 69.40 -21.87
C LEU A 207 -4.48 70.00 -23.24
#